data_AF-A0A841HPG4-F1
#
_entry.id   AF-A0A841HPG4-F1
#
_cell.length_a   1.000
_cell.length_b   1.000
_cell.length_c   1.000
_cell.angle_alpha   90.00
_cell.angle_beta   90.00
_cell.angle_gamma   90.00
#
_symmetry.space_group_name_H-M   'P 1'
#
loop_
_entity.id
_entity.type
_entity.pdbx_description
1 polymer ?
#
loop_
_entity_poly.entity_id
_entity_poly.type
_entity_poly.pdbx_seq_one_letter_code
_entity_poly.pdbx_strand_id
1 'polypeptide(L)'
;MTTFTKPSTAVALLTVLFVSGASAQQRQTGQSFAISYGIVDRIDMVKVGNDGQPTGVATGAVVGGLAGSYNSSHGHQVRDAAAGALAGALLTAAIKSHKNKDNMAHQYTVNLVGGGTISVVVEQGDIDKGDCVAVEQGPSANVRKVTPVHCTSASDPAVQTADVTVKQQEEAADCHTAKEAALKATTESQIDVAVKKVRIFCES
;
A
#
# COMPACT_ATOMS: atom_id res chain seq x y z
N MET A 1 -12.48 71.66 -26.84
CA MET A 1 -13.82 71.44 -27.42
C MET A 1 -13.98 69.93 -27.59
N THR A 2 -14.54 69.16 -26.64
CA THR A 2 -15.99 68.83 -26.46
C THR A 2 -16.65 68.46 -27.80
N THR A 3 -17.25 67.29 -28.07
CA THR A 3 -18.10 66.34 -27.29
C THR A 3 -18.36 65.11 -28.20
N PHE A 4 -18.26 63.85 -27.77
CA PHE A 4 -19.32 62.93 -27.26
C PHE A 4 -20.42 62.49 -28.25
N THR A 5 -20.44 61.20 -28.64
CA THR A 5 -21.66 60.36 -28.82
C THR A 5 -21.37 58.84 -28.93
N LYS A 6 -22.23 58.04 -28.27
CA LYS A 6 -22.29 56.58 -27.98
C LYS A 6 -23.02 55.80 -29.11
N PRO A 7 -23.45 54.52 -28.97
CA PRO A 7 -22.82 53.23 -28.62
C PRO A 7 -22.86 52.22 -29.81
N SER A 8 -22.11 51.11 -29.75
CA SER A 8 -22.52 49.89 -30.46
C SER A 8 -22.40 48.68 -29.55
N THR A 9 -23.57 48.15 -29.25
CA THR A 9 -23.86 46.92 -28.53
C THR A 9 -23.28 45.72 -29.28
N ALA A 10 -22.27 45.06 -28.72
CA ALA A 10 -21.94 43.69 -29.07
C ALA A 10 -22.37 42.80 -27.90
N VAL A 11 -23.46 42.08 -28.13
CA VAL A 11 -24.11 41.15 -27.21
C VAL A 11 -23.13 40.04 -26.84
N ALA A 12 -22.91 39.88 -25.54
CA ALA A 12 -22.17 38.77 -24.96
C ALA A 12 -22.99 37.48 -25.08
N LEU A 13 -22.47 36.50 -25.82
CA LEU A 13 -22.90 35.11 -25.75
C LEU A 13 -21.82 34.34 -24.99
N LEU A 14 -21.94 34.36 -23.66
CA LEU A 14 -21.13 33.55 -22.75
C LEU A 14 -21.78 32.16 -22.65
N THR A 15 -21.43 31.25 -23.57
CA THR A 15 -21.76 29.83 -23.42
C THR A 15 -20.94 29.24 -22.28
N VAL A 16 -21.54 29.16 -21.09
CA VAL A 16 -21.00 28.40 -19.96
C VAL A 16 -21.33 26.92 -20.19
N LEU A 17 -20.36 26.18 -20.74
CA LEU A 17 -20.37 24.72 -20.74
C LEU A 17 -19.97 24.23 -19.35
N PHE A 18 -20.95 23.93 -18.50
CA PHE A 18 -20.74 23.09 -17.33
C PHE A 18 -20.54 21.65 -17.79
N VAL A 19 -19.28 21.24 -17.99
CA VAL A 19 -18.89 19.83 -18.05
C VAL A 19 -18.89 19.31 -16.61
N SER A 20 -19.98 18.65 -16.25
CA SER A 20 -20.09 17.80 -15.07
C SER A 20 -19.71 16.37 -15.46
N GLY A 21 -18.80 15.76 -14.70
CA GLY A 21 -18.74 14.30 -14.61
C GLY A 21 -17.71 13.60 -15.50
N ALA A 22 -16.50 13.49 -14.99
CA ALA A 22 -15.81 12.22 -14.75
C ALA A 22 -14.43 12.59 -14.21
N SER A 23 -14.21 12.40 -12.91
CA SER A 23 -12.84 12.22 -12.41
C SER A 23 -12.34 10.90 -13.00
N ALA A 24 -11.88 10.94 -14.25
CA ALA A 24 -10.87 10.02 -14.73
C ALA A 24 -9.67 10.29 -13.84
N GLN A 25 -9.56 9.51 -12.77
CA GLN A 25 -8.43 9.55 -11.87
C GLN A 25 -7.22 9.30 -12.74
N GLN A 26 -6.43 10.35 -12.94
CA GLN A 26 -5.24 10.31 -13.78
C GLN A 26 -4.30 9.31 -13.11
N ARG A 27 -4.33 8.05 -13.58
CA ARG A 27 -3.42 7.00 -13.14
C ARG A 27 -2.03 7.62 -13.28
N GLN A 28 -1.25 7.66 -12.20
CA GLN A 28 0.15 8.09 -12.28
C GLN A 28 0.89 7.03 -13.10
N THR A 29 0.88 7.18 -14.43
CA THR A 29 1.37 6.22 -15.44
C THR A 29 2.91 6.07 -15.44
N GLY A 30 3.55 6.15 -14.28
CA GLY A 30 5.00 6.03 -14.13
C GLY A 30 5.46 5.49 -12.77
N GLN A 31 4.56 5.15 -11.85
CA GLN A 31 4.94 4.48 -10.61
C GLN A 31 4.87 2.97 -10.82
N SER A 32 6.01 2.29 -10.65
CA SER A 32 6.08 0.83 -10.64
C SER A 32 6.31 0.37 -9.21
N PHE A 33 5.64 -0.71 -8.82
CA PHE A 33 5.83 -1.34 -7.51
C PHE A 33 6.81 -2.50 -7.65
N ALA A 34 7.76 -2.60 -6.74
CA ALA A 34 8.54 -3.82 -6.59
C ALA A 34 7.66 -4.84 -5.85
N ILE A 35 7.20 -5.85 -6.58
CA ILE A 35 6.33 -6.92 -6.05
C ILE A 35 7.18 -8.18 -5.86
N SER A 36 7.25 -8.63 -4.62
CA SER A 36 7.93 -9.88 -4.25
C SER A 36 6.93 -10.84 -3.61
N TYR A 37 7.04 -12.13 -3.92
CA TYR A 37 6.15 -13.14 -3.32
C TYR A 37 6.82 -13.88 -2.17
N GLY A 38 6.02 -14.34 -1.21
CA GLY A 38 6.51 -15.13 -0.09
C GLY A 38 5.41 -15.71 0.77
N ILE A 39 5.82 -16.51 1.75
CA ILE A 39 4.94 -17.14 2.73
C ILE A 39 5.03 -16.40 4.05
N VAL A 40 3.90 -16.11 4.68
CA VAL A 40 3.86 -15.48 6.01
C VAL A 40 4.40 -16.43 7.07
N ASP A 41 5.48 -16.03 7.75
CA ASP A 41 6.10 -16.78 8.84
C ASP A 41 5.56 -16.36 10.21
N ARG A 42 5.40 -15.06 10.42
CA ARG A 42 4.99 -14.46 11.69
C ARG A 42 4.10 -13.25 11.46
N ILE A 43 3.16 -13.05 12.37
CA ILE A 43 2.28 -11.89 12.44
C ILE A 43 2.39 -11.33 13.85
N ASP A 44 2.87 -10.11 13.96
CA ASP A 44 2.94 -9.37 15.21
C ASP A 44 2.05 -8.12 15.14
N MET A 45 1.62 -7.62 16.29
CA MET A 45 0.91 -6.34 16.39
C MET A 45 1.87 -5.29 16.94
N VAL A 46 2.12 -4.25 16.16
CA VAL A 46 3.05 -3.17 16.54
C VAL A 46 2.31 -1.87 16.77
N LYS A 47 2.77 -1.11 17.76
CA LYS A 47 2.18 0.18 18.09
C LYS A 47 2.63 1.22 17.08
N VAL A 48 1.71 2.08 16.66
CA VAL A 48 1.93 3.16 15.71
C VAL A 48 1.79 4.49 16.44
N GLY A 49 2.74 5.38 16.19
CA GLY A 49 2.77 6.74 16.72
C GLY A 49 1.63 7.60 16.19
N ASN A 50 1.62 8.86 16.60
CA ASN A 50 0.66 9.84 16.09
C ASN A 50 1.00 10.34 14.69
N ASP A 51 2.25 10.16 14.28
CA ASP A 51 2.81 10.41 12.96
C ASP A 51 2.56 9.27 11.95
N GLY A 52 1.84 8.22 12.34
CA GLY A 52 1.61 7.05 11.48
C GLY A 52 2.83 6.13 11.36
N GLN A 53 3.88 6.34 12.17
CA GLN A 53 5.09 5.52 12.13
C GLN A 53 5.07 4.44 13.21
N PRO A 54 5.46 3.20 12.89
CA PRO A 54 5.54 2.14 13.88
C PRO A 54 6.63 2.47 14.92
N THR A 55 6.29 2.31 16.19
CA THR A 55 7.12 2.61 17.36
C THR A 55 7.59 1.30 17.99
N GLY A 56 8.87 1.24 18.39
CA GLY A 56 9.46 0.04 18.98
C GLY A 56 9.83 -1.06 17.98
N VAL A 57 9.71 -0.79 16.67
CA VAL A 57 10.18 -1.67 15.60
C VAL A 57 11.53 -1.16 15.14
N ALA A 58 12.47 -2.05 14.81
CA ALA A 58 13.72 -1.67 14.17
C ALA A 58 13.42 -1.17 12.74
N THR A 59 13.01 0.09 12.62
CA THR A 59 12.84 0.82 11.36
C THR A 59 14.22 1.16 10.82
N GLY A 60 14.83 0.23 10.10
CA GLY A 60 16.16 0.40 9.53
C GLY A 60 16.32 -0.44 8.29
N ALA A 61 16.72 0.23 7.19
CA ALA A 61 17.13 -0.30 5.89
C ALA A 61 16.61 -1.70 5.54
N VAL A 62 15.60 -1.74 4.68
CA VAL A 62 15.24 -2.98 4.01
C VAL A 62 16.34 -3.30 3.01
N VAL A 63 17.32 -4.04 3.52
CA VAL A 63 18.33 -4.68 2.71
C VAL A 63 17.64 -5.85 2.04
N GLY A 64 17.22 -5.65 0.80
CA GLY A 64 17.05 -6.74 -0.14
C GLY A 64 18.39 -7.43 -0.31
N GLY A 65 18.68 -8.37 0.57
CA GLY A 65 19.96 -9.06 0.61
C GLY A 65 19.91 -10.17 1.64
N LEU A 66 20.01 -11.40 1.14
CA LEU A 66 20.53 -12.59 1.82
C LEU A 66 21.16 -12.34 3.20
N ALA A 67 20.33 -12.21 4.22
CA ALA A 67 20.77 -12.33 5.61
C ALA A 67 21.00 -13.82 5.86
N GLY A 68 22.22 -14.26 5.56
CA GLY A 68 22.64 -15.64 5.71
C GLY A 68 22.65 -16.07 7.18
N SER A 69 22.23 -17.31 7.40
CA SER A 69 22.70 -18.13 8.52
C SER A 69 22.36 -19.59 8.22
N TYR A 70 23.25 -20.22 7.45
CA TYR A 70 23.38 -21.68 7.47
C TYR A 70 24.07 -22.03 8.79
N ASN A 71 23.31 -22.42 9.81
CA ASN A 71 23.87 -23.25 10.87
C ASN A 71 22.80 -24.16 11.49
N SER A 72 22.55 -25.28 10.82
CA SER A 72 21.85 -26.43 11.37
C SER A 72 22.80 -27.19 12.29
N SER A 73 22.70 -26.95 13.60
CA SER A 73 23.12 -27.91 14.63
C SER A 73 22.79 -27.41 16.05
N HIS A 74 21.87 -28.14 16.70
CA HIS A 74 21.65 -28.23 18.14
C HIS A 74 21.08 -27.00 18.87
N GLY A 75 19.81 -27.14 19.31
CA GLY A 75 19.34 -26.63 20.60
C GLY A 75 19.22 -25.12 20.79
N HIS A 76 17.97 -24.67 20.82
CA HIS A 76 17.48 -23.45 21.50
C HIS A 76 17.88 -22.10 20.87
N GLN A 77 16.85 -21.30 20.57
CA GLN A 77 16.89 -19.88 20.19
C GLN A 77 17.41 -19.61 18.78
N VAL A 78 16.48 -19.65 17.80
CA VAL A 78 16.66 -18.94 16.53
C VAL A 78 16.64 -17.45 16.87
N ARG A 79 17.82 -16.90 17.15
CA ARG A 79 18.03 -15.49 17.46
C ARG A 79 17.83 -14.69 16.18
N ASP A 80 16.71 -13.98 16.16
CA ASP A 80 16.48 -12.71 15.48
C ASP A 80 17.33 -12.48 14.23
N ALA A 81 16.85 -13.01 13.11
CA ALA A 81 17.02 -12.29 11.86
C ALA A 81 16.33 -10.93 12.08
N ALA A 82 17.12 -9.91 12.39
CA ALA A 82 16.66 -8.53 12.49
C ALA A 82 16.27 -8.06 11.08
N ALA A 83 15.12 -8.53 10.61
CA ALA A 83 14.50 -8.08 9.38
C ALA A 83 14.00 -6.66 9.62
N GLY A 84 14.68 -5.68 9.03
CA GLY A 84 14.25 -4.29 9.01
C GLY A 84 12.82 -4.19 8.48
N ALA A 85 11.94 -3.54 9.23
CA ALA A 85 10.54 -3.44 8.84
C ALA A 85 10.35 -2.31 7.81
N LEU A 86 9.69 -2.61 6.70
CA LEU A 86 9.12 -1.59 5.82
C LEU A 86 7.91 -0.97 6.52
N ALA A 87 8.05 0.31 6.89
CA ALA A 87 6.93 1.12 7.33
C ALA A 87 6.40 1.91 6.14
N GLY A 88 5.21 1.54 5.64
CA GLY A 88 4.44 2.42 4.76
C GLY A 88 3.84 3.59 5.56
N ALA A 89 3.32 4.62 4.90
CA ALA A 89 2.51 5.64 5.57
C ALA A 89 1.23 4.98 6.10
N LEU A 90 1.22 4.57 7.36
CA LEU A 90 0.10 3.87 7.95
C LEU A 90 -1.05 4.84 8.18
N LEU A 91 -2.22 4.52 7.63
CA LEU A 91 -3.47 5.24 7.83
C LEU A 91 -4.05 5.10 9.24
N THR A 92 -3.31 4.52 10.18
CA THR A 92 -3.74 4.29 11.56
C THR A 92 -4.16 5.59 12.25
N ALA A 93 -3.53 6.74 11.95
CA ALA A 93 -3.97 8.03 12.47
C ALA A 93 -5.40 8.42 12.05
N ALA A 94 -5.83 8.05 10.84
CA ALA A 94 -7.20 8.27 10.37
C ALA A 94 -8.19 7.26 11.00
N ILE A 95 -7.74 6.04 11.28
CA ILE A 95 -8.54 4.98 11.90
C ILE A 95 -8.81 5.23 13.41
N LYS A 96 -7.90 5.97 14.09
CA LYS A 96 -8.02 6.35 15.52
C LYS A 96 -9.35 7.01 15.88
N SER A 97 -9.92 7.79 14.96
CA SER A 97 -11.13 8.57 15.23
C SER A 97 -12.41 7.74 15.31
N HIS A 98 -12.40 6.49 14.81
CA HIS A 98 -13.66 5.82 14.49
C HIS A 98 -14.04 4.53 15.21
N LYS A 99 -13.17 3.82 15.95
CA LYS A 99 -13.64 2.76 16.90
C LYS A 99 -12.60 2.01 17.72
N ASN A 100 -11.31 2.01 17.38
CA ASN A 100 -10.31 1.24 18.13
C ASN A 100 -9.24 2.18 18.72
N LYS A 101 -9.17 2.23 20.06
CA LYS A 101 -8.24 3.08 20.83
C LYS A 101 -6.78 2.62 20.76
N ASP A 102 -6.54 1.48 20.12
CA ASP A 102 -5.24 0.85 20.07
C ASP A 102 -4.62 1.17 18.71
N ASN A 103 -3.65 2.08 18.71
CA ASN A 103 -2.86 2.47 17.54
C ASN A 103 -2.01 1.28 17.09
N MET A 104 -2.61 0.20 16.61
CA MET A 104 -1.90 -1.02 16.27
C MET A 104 -1.94 -1.23 14.76
N ALA A 105 -0.84 -1.74 14.23
CA ALA A 105 -0.73 -2.20 12.86
C ALA A 105 -0.18 -3.62 12.85
N HIS A 106 -0.46 -4.34 11.77
CA HIS A 106 0.04 -5.70 11.58
C HIS A 106 1.45 -5.64 11.01
N GLN A 107 2.40 -6.27 11.69
CA GLN A 107 3.72 -6.55 11.16
C GLN A 107 3.74 -7.99 10.65
N TYR A 108 3.83 -8.14 9.34
CA TYR A 108 4.02 -9.42 8.69
C TYR A 108 5.49 -9.68 8.46
N THR A 109 6.01 -10.79 8.98
CA THR A 109 7.31 -11.33 8.59
C THR A 109 7.09 -12.39 7.53
N VAL A 110 7.61 -12.14 6.33
CA VAL A 110 7.39 -12.94 5.12
C VAL A 110 8.71 -13.57 4.68
N ASN A 111 8.70 -14.88 4.48
CA ASN A 111 9.80 -15.61 3.84
C ASN A 111 9.63 -15.55 2.33
N LEU A 112 10.54 -14.83 1.65
CA LEU A 112 10.44 -14.58 0.22
C LEU A 112 10.79 -15.83 -0.59
N VAL A 113 10.12 -16.03 -1.73
CA VAL A 113 10.39 -17.16 -2.63
C VAL A 113 11.82 -17.11 -3.18
N GLY A 114 12.33 -15.91 -3.45
CA GLY A 114 13.73 -15.69 -3.87
C GLY A 114 14.76 -15.88 -2.75
N GLY A 115 14.32 -16.29 -1.55
CA GLY A 115 15.12 -16.37 -0.35
C GLY A 115 15.15 -15.05 0.42
N GLY A 116 15.54 -15.16 1.70
CA GLY A 116 15.52 -14.05 2.65
C GLY A 116 14.15 -13.83 3.28
N THR A 117 14.11 -12.91 4.22
CA THR A 117 12.93 -12.59 5.02
C THR A 117 12.75 -11.08 5.04
N ILE A 118 11.51 -10.63 4.95
CA ILE A 118 11.15 -9.21 5.04
C ILE A 118 10.06 -9.02 6.09
N SER A 119 10.17 -7.96 6.88
CA SER A 119 9.09 -7.53 7.77
C SER A 119 8.41 -6.32 7.16
N VAL A 120 7.07 -6.30 7.15
CA VAL A 120 6.29 -5.19 6.58
C VAL A 120 5.17 -4.85 7.55
N VAL A 121 5.08 -3.57 7.90
CA VAL A 121 4.01 -3.06 8.74
C VAL A 121 2.93 -2.44 7.86
N VAL A 122 1.70 -2.94 7.97
CA VAL A 122 0.53 -2.45 7.23
C VAL A 122 -0.70 -2.37 8.12
N GLU A 123 -1.72 -1.65 7.66
CA GLU A 123 -2.94 -1.35 8.41
C GLU A 123 -3.95 -2.51 8.46
N GLN A 124 -3.80 -3.51 7.57
CA GLN A 124 -4.78 -4.57 7.33
C GLN A 124 -4.37 -5.92 7.92
N GLY A 125 -5.38 -6.75 8.22
CA GLY A 125 -5.27 -7.90 9.12
C GLY A 125 -5.76 -9.24 8.60
N ASP A 126 -6.34 -9.32 7.40
CA ASP A 126 -6.96 -10.56 6.88
C ASP A 126 -5.95 -11.45 6.14
N ILE A 127 -4.85 -11.75 6.82
CA ILE A 127 -3.75 -12.58 6.32
C ILE A 127 -3.29 -13.45 7.48
N ASP A 128 -3.19 -14.75 7.24
CA ASP A 128 -2.79 -15.74 8.24
C ASP A 128 -1.37 -16.25 8.02
N LYS A 129 -0.78 -16.80 9.08
CA LYS A 129 0.50 -17.53 8.98
C LYS A 129 0.35 -18.68 7.99
N GLY A 130 1.29 -18.80 7.06
CA GLY A 130 1.28 -19.80 6.00
C GLY A 130 0.61 -19.36 4.70
N ASP A 131 -0.06 -18.19 4.68
CA ASP A 131 -0.62 -17.65 3.44
C ASP A 131 0.49 -17.24 2.45
N CYS A 132 0.19 -17.43 1.17
CA CYS A 132 0.98 -16.86 0.08
C CYS A 132 0.60 -15.40 -0.10
N VAL A 133 1.58 -14.51 -0.07
CA VAL A 133 1.38 -13.07 -0.14
C VAL A 133 2.27 -12.42 -1.18
N ALA A 134 1.75 -11.36 -1.80
CA ALA A 134 2.50 -10.36 -2.51
C ALA A 134 2.91 -9.24 -1.55
N VAL A 135 4.21 -8.95 -1.49
CA VAL A 135 4.80 -7.82 -0.79
C VAL A 135 5.06 -6.73 -1.82
N GLU A 136 4.29 -5.65 -1.72
CA GLU A 136 4.30 -4.53 -2.67
C GLU A 136 5.10 -3.37 -2.05
N GLN A 137 6.19 -2.98 -2.70
CA GLN A 137 7.09 -1.93 -2.23
C GLN A 137 7.17 -0.79 -3.25
N GLY A 138 7.24 0.44 -2.78
CA GLY A 138 7.28 1.62 -3.64
C GLY A 138 6.82 2.87 -2.90
N PRO A 139 6.04 3.76 -3.54
CA PRO A 139 5.46 4.96 -2.91
C PRO A 139 4.59 4.66 -1.67
N SER A 140 4.00 3.46 -1.62
CA SER A 140 3.38 2.90 -0.44
C SER A 140 3.77 1.44 -0.31
N ALA A 141 3.83 0.94 0.93
CA ALA A 141 3.97 -0.48 1.20
C ALA A 141 2.61 -1.15 1.40
N ASN A 142 2.48 -2.38 0.92
CA ASN A 142 1.31 -3.21 1.14
C ASN A 142 1.70 -4.70 1.19
N VAL A 143 0.88 -5.51 1.85
CA VAL A 143 0.98 -6.97 1.85
C VAL A 143 -0.40 -7.51 1.54
N ARG A 144 -0.51 -8.33 0.51
CA ARG A 144 -1.80 -8.81 0.00
C ARG A 144 -1.77 -10.32 -0.17
N LYS A 145 -2.82 -11.00 0.28
CA LYS A 145 -2.98 -12.43 0.06
C LYS A 145 -3.19 -12.69 -1.43
N VAL A 146 -2.46 -13.66 -1.98
CA VAL A 146 -2.58 -14.07 -3.37
C VAL A 146 -2.75 -15.58 -3.47
N THR A 147 -3.03 -16.07 -4.68
CA THR A 147 -3.17 -17.51 -4.89
C THR A 147 -1.84 -18.23 -4.61
N PRO A 148 -1.84 -19.46 -4.04
CA PRO A 148 -0.62 -20.18 -3.69
C PRO A 148 0.37 -20.40 -4.85
N VAL A 149 -0.11 -20.36 -6.10
CA VAL A 149 0.71 -20.58 -7.30
C VAL A 149 1.85 -19.57 -7.43
N HIS A 150 1.66 -18.34 -6.92
CA HIS A 150 2.69 -17.31 -6.91
C HIS A 150 3.87 -17.66 -6.00
N CYS A 151 3.65 -18.50 -4.98
CA CYS A 151 4.69 -18.93 -4.05
C CYS A 151 5.27 -20.30 -4.38
N THR A 152 4.44 -21.24 -4.86
CA THR A 152 4.88 -22.62 -5.14
C THR A 152 5.51 -22.78 -6.52
N SER A 153 5.13 -21.93 -7.47
CA SER A 153 5.48 -22.06 -8.89
C SER A 153 6.04 -20.75 -9.44
N ALA A 154 6.76 -19.98 -8.62
CA ALA A 154 7.23 -18.66 -9.00
C ALA A 154 8.13 -18.64 -10.24
N SER A 155 8.83 -19.73 -10.57
CA SER A 155 9.66 -19.83 -11.79
C SER A 155 8.90 -20.38 -13.01
N ASP A 156 7.62 -20.74 -12.86
CA ASP A 156 6.81 -21.24 -13.96
C ASP A 156 6.52 -20.11 -14.96
N PRO A 157 6.83 -20.28 -16.27
CA PRO A 157 6.53 -19.29 -17.29
C PRO A 157 5.06 -18.86 -17.34
N ALA A 158 4.13 -19.71 -16.92
CA ALA A 158 2.70 -19.40 -16.85
C ALA A 158 2.35 -18.40 -15.74
N VAL A 159 3.19 -18.29 -14.70
CA VAL A 159 3.03 -17.33 -13.60
C VAL A 159 3.78 -16.02 -13.89
N GLN A 160 4.78 -16.06 -14.76
CA GLN A 160 5.64 -14.94 -15.13
C GLN A 160 5.20 -14.24 -16.43
N THR A 161 3.95 -14.43 -16.86
CA THR A 161 3.45 -13.80 -18.07
C THR A 161 3.27 -12.29 -17.87
N ALA A 162 3.33 -11.56 -18.99
CA ALA A 162 3.20 -10.11 -18.97
C ALA A 162 1.82 -9.66 -18.45
N ASP A 163 0.75 -10.38 -18.79
CA ASP A 163 -0.61 -10.11 -18.33
C ASP A 163 -0.77 -10.31 -16.82
N VAL A 164 -0.20 -11.38 -16.25
CA VAL A 164 -0.17 -11.59 -14.79
C VAL A 164 0.60 -10.47 -14.10
N THR A 165 1.76 -10.11 -14.62
CA THR A 165 2.59 -9.02 -14.07
C THR A 165 1.85 -7.68 -14.11
N VAL A 166 1.22 -7.34 -15.25
CA VAL A 166 0.42 -6.12 -15.40
C VAL A 166 -0.73 -6.11 -14.40
N LYS A 167 -1.46 -7.22 -14.24
CA LYS A 167 -2.57 -7.31 -13.30
C LYS A 167 -2.13 -7.02 -11.85
N GLN A 168 -0.99 -7.57 -11.45
CA GLN A 168 -0.43 -7.35 -10.11
C GLN A 168 0.04 -5.90 -9.90
N GLN A 169 0.62 -5.28 -10.93
CA GLN A 169 0.97 -3.85 -10.87
C GLN A 169 -0.26 -2.95 -10.79
N GLU A 170 -1.34 -3.28 -11.52
CA GLU A 170 -2.59 -2.53 -11.44
C GLU A 170 -3.22 -2.61 -10.05
N GLU A 171 -3.27 -3.80 -9.44
CA GLU A 171 -3.77 -3.99 -8.06
C GLU A 171 -2.96 -3.17 -7.04
N ALA A 172 -1.63 -3.23 -7.13
CA ALA A 172 -0.75 -2.43 -6.26
C ALA A 172 -0.98 -0.91 -6.45
N ALA A 173 -1.18 -0.46 -7.70
CA ALA A 173 -1.44 0.95 -8.01
C ALA A 173 -2.82 1.41 -7.54
N ASP A 174 -3.84 0.56 -7.64
CA ASP A 174 -5.19 0.84 -7.16
C ASP A 174 -5.19 0.95 -5.62
N CYS A 175 -4.50 0.03 -4.93
CA CYS A 175 -4.27 0.12 -3.49
C CYS A 175 -3.56 1.44 -3.11
N HIS A 176 -2.47 1.79 -3.81
CA HIS A 176 -1.75 3.04 -3.56
C HIS A 176 -2.67 4.26 -3.70
N THR A 177 -3.46 4.31 -4.77
CA THR A 177 -4.41 5.40 -5.02
C THR A 177 -5.44 5.50 -3.90
N ALA A 178 -5.92 4.36 -3.40
CA ALA A 178 -6.83 4.33 -2.26
C ALA A 178 -6.15 4.85 -0.97
N LYS A 179 -4.90 4.46 -0.71
CA LYS A 179 -4.14 4.97 0.44
C LYS A 179 -3.88 6.47 0.34
N GLU A 180 -3.52 6.96 -0.83
CA GLU A 180 -3.30 8.39 -1.06
C GLU A 180 -4.58 9.20 -0.86
N ALA A 181 -5.73 8.69 -1.34
CA ALA A 181 -7.02 9.32 -1.10
C ALA A 181 -7.39 9.34 0.39
N ALA A 182 -7.05 8.28 1.14
CA ALA A 182 -7.27 8.22 2.59
C ALA A 182 -6.38 9.20 3.35
N LEU A 183 -5.13 9.41 2.92
CA LEU A 183 -4.25 10.44 3.50
C LEU A 183 -4.78 11.86 3.28
N LYS A 184 -5.53 12.10 2.20
CA LYS A 184 -6.11 13.41 1.86
C LYS A 184 -7.47 13.65 2.52
N ALA A 185 -8.07 12.65 3.17
CA ALA A 185 -9.37 12.78 3.81
C ALA A 185 -9.28 13.67 5.06
N THR A 186 -10.19 14.64 5.19
CA THR A 186 -10.13 15.64 6.29
C THR A 186 -11.36 15.60 7.20
N THR A 187 -12.44 14.96 6.78
CA THR A 187 -13.67 14.82 7.57
C THR A 187 -13.91 13.37 7.96
N GLU A 188 -14.61 13.16 9.07
CA GLU A 188 -14.96 11.82 9.57
C GLU A 188 -15.64 10.94 8.51
N SER A 189 -16.62 11.49 7.79
CA SER A 189 -17.32 10.77 6.71
C SER A 189 -16.38 10.42 5.54
N GLN A 190 -15.47 11.33 5.17
CA GLN A 190 -14.47 11.06 4.13
C GLN A 190 -13.48 9.97 4.58
N ILE A 191 -13.08 9.98 5.85
CA ILE A 191 -12.17 8.99 6.43
C ILE A 191 -12.81 7.62 6.42
N ASP A 192 -14.06 7.46 6.87
CA ASP A 192 -14.77 6.17 6.87
C ASP A 192 -14.87 5.58 5.44
N VAL A 193 -15.24 6.41 4.46
CA VAL A 193 -15.29 5.99 3.06
C VAL A 193 -13.90 5.60 2.55
N ALA A 194 -12.88 6.39 2.87
CA ALA A 194 -11.53 6.14 2.38
C ALA A 194 -10.91 4.88 2.99
N VAL A 195 -11.12 4.63 4.29
CA VAL A 195 -10.68 3.39 4.96
C VAL A 195 -11.35 2.16 4.35
N LYS A 196 -12.64 2.23 4.05
CA LYS A 196 -13.35 1.14 3.35
C LYS A 196 -12.79 0.90 1.95
N LYS A 197 -12.51 1.97 1.19
CA LYS A 197 -11.86 1.85 -0.12
C LYS A 197 -10.49 1.20 -0.01
N VAL A 198 -9.67 1.61 0.95
CA VAL A 198 -8.35 1.01 1.19
C VAL A 198 -8.47 -0.49 1.39
N ARG A 199 -9.39 -0.96 2.26
CA ARG A 199 -9.61 -2.40 2.42
C ARG A 199 -9.98 -3.08 1.10
N ILE A 200 -10.95 -2.52 0.38
CA ILE A 200 -11.41 -3.08 -0.90
C ILE A 200 -10.27 -3.21 -1.93
N PHE A 201 -9.36 -2.24 -2.00
CA PHE A 201 -8.30 -2.22 -3.02
C PHE A 201 -6.98 -2.85 -2.56
N CYS A 202 -6.72 -2.92 -1.26
CA CYS A 202 -5.46 -3.42 -0.72
C CYS A 202 -5.54 -4.87 -0.23
N GLU A 203 -6.74 -5.41 -0.02
CA GLU A 203 -7.00 -6.80 0.40
C GLU A 203 -7.46 -7.71 -0.78
N SER A 204 -7.54 -7.18 -2.01
CA SER A 204 -8.16 -7.84 -3.19
C SER A 204 -7.30 -8.82 -3.97
#